data_AF-A0A842SVA5-F1
#
_entry.id   AF-A0A842SVA5-F1
#
_cell.length_a   1.000
_cell.length_b   1.000
_cell.length_c   1.000
_cell.angle_alpha   90.00
_cell.angle_beta   90.00
_cell.angle_gamma   90.00
#
_symmetry.space_group_name_H-M   'P 1'
#
loop_
_entity.id
_entity.type
_entity.pdbx_description
1 polymer ?
#
loop_
_entity_poly.entity_id
_entity_poly.type
_entity_poly.pdbx_seq_one_letter_code
_entity_poly.pdbx_strand_id
1 'polypeptide(L)'
;MAIGLEVVASNIAAFLQNIAPIISIILIVLGGITYGLAQAQPADMRGKWQTAAVSMLIGGVIIAVITGAADIIQTTSSQALQPA
;
A
#
# COMPACT_ATOMS: atom_id res chain seq x y z
N MET A 1 14.44 28.09 10.64
CA MET A 1 14.92 26.75 10.22
C MET A 1 13.77 25.83 9.76
N ALA A 2 12.62 26.37 9.35
CA ALA A 2 11.43 25.60 8.95
C ALA A 2 11.52 25.02 7.52
N ILE A 3 12.24 25.71 6.63
CA ILE A 3 12.37 25.37 5.20
C ILE A 3 12.95 23.96 4.98
N GLY A 4 13.89 23.53 5.84
CA GLY A 4 14.52 22.21 5.70
C GLY A 4 13.56 21.05 6.01
N LEU A 5 12.70 21.20 7.02
CA LEU A 5 11.77 20.13 7.44
C LEU A 5 10.62 19.98 6.44
N GLU A 6 10.06 21.08 5.94
CA GLU A 6 8.98 21.08 4.95
C GLU A 6 9.41 20.43 3.63
N VAL A 7 10.64 20.72 3.17
CA VAL A 7 11.22 20.11 1.97
C VAL A 7 11.42 18.60 2.16
N VAL A 8 11.93 18.17 3.32
CA VAL A 8 12.09 16.75 3.63
C VAL A 8 10.75 16.03 3.69
N ALA A 9 9.76 16.62 4.36
CA ALA A 9 8.41 16.05 4.46
C ALA A 9 7.74 15.93 3.08
N SER A 10 7.87 16.95 2.23
CA SER A 10 7.37 16.93 0.85
C SER A 10 8.02 15.82 0.02
N ASN A 11 9.35 15.66 0.11
CA ASN A 11 10.06 14.60 -0.60
C ASN A 11 9.68 13.20 -0.11
N ILE A 12 9.48 13.01 1.20
CA ILE A 12 9.01 11.74 1.77
C ILE A 12 7.59 11.45 1.27
N ALA A 13 6.69 12.45 1.30
CA ALA A 13 5.32 12.28 0.82
C ALA A 13 5.30 11.88 -0.67
N ALA A 14 6.05 12.58 -1.51
CA ALA A 14 6.16 12.28 -2.94
C ALA A 14 6.73 10.88 -3.18
N PHE A 15 7.73 10.46 -2.41
CA PHE A 15 8.28 9.10 -2.50
C PHE A 15 7.24 8.04 -2.08
N LEU A 16 6.55 8.25 -0.96
CA LEU A 16 5.53 7.33 -0.45
C LEU A 16 4.34 7.20 -1.41
N GLN A 17 3.90 8.29 -2.03
CA GLN A 17 2.84 8.28 -3.05
C GLN A 17 3.22 7.46 -4.28
N ASN A 18 4.50 7.47 -4.68
CA ASN A 18 4.96 6.66 -5.79
C ASN A 18 5.12 5.18 -5.43
N ILE A 19 5.67 4.88 -4.24
CA ILE A 19 6.03 3.50 -3.89
C ILE A 19 4.86 2.69 -3.31
N ALA A 20 3.92 3.33 -2.61
CA ALA A 20 2.82 2.62 -1.96
C ALA A 20 1.89 1.88 -2.93
N PRO A 21 1.47 2.45 -4.09
CA PRO A 21 0.71 1.71 -5.09
C PRO A 21 1.48 0.52 -5.65
N ILE A 22 2.78 0.67 -5.88
CA ILE A 22 3.65 -0.40 -6.40
C ILE A 22 3.71 -1.55 -5.40
N ILE A 23 3.96 -1.26 -4.12
CA ILE A 23 4.01 -2.27 -3.05
C ILE A 23 2.67 -2.99 -2.92
N SER A 24 1.55 -2.25 -2.94
CA SER A 24 0.20 -2.82 -2.90
C SER A 24 -0.02 -3.82 -4.03
N ILE A 25 0.28 -3.44 -5.27
CA ILE A 25 0.14 -4.32 -6.44
C ILE A 25 1.00 -5.57 -6.29
N ILE A 26 2.26 -5.41 -5.88
CA ILE A 26 3.18 -6.53 -5.66
C ILE A 26 2.60 -7.50 -4.62
N LEU A 27 2.12 -7.01 -3.49
CA LEU A 27 1.55 -7.85 -2.44
C LEU A 27 0.28 -8.58 -2.91
N ILE A 28 -0.58 -7.91 -3.68
CA ILE A 28 -1.80 -8.51 -4.21
C ILE A 28 -1.46 -9.62 -5.21
N VAL A 29 -0.55 -9.34 -6.15
CA VAL A 29 -0.14 -10.30 -7.18
C VAL A 29 0.59 -11.50 -6.56
N LEU A 30 1.57 -11.26 -5.69
CA LEU A 30 2.29 -12.32 -4.99
C LEU A 30 1.38 -13.12 -4.07
N GLY A 31 0.43 -12.47 -3.40
CA GLY A 31 -0.60 -13.13 -2.61
C GLY A 31 -1.44 -14.08 -3.46
N GLY A 32 -1.94 -13.62 -4.61
CA GLY A 32 -2.70 -14.46 -5.55
C GLY A 32 -1.90 -15.67 -6.06
N ILE A 33 -0.65 -15.45 -6.50
CA ILE A 33 0.24 -16.51 -6.96
C ILE A 33 0.51 -17.51 -5.84
N THR A 34 0.85 -17.03 -4.64
CA THR A 34 1.13 -17.88 -3.47
C THR A 34 -0.09 -18.72 -3.09
N TYR A 35 -1.30 -18.14 -3.15
CA TYR A 35 -2.54 -18.86 -2.89
C TYR A 35 -2.76 -19.98 -3.92
N GLY A 36 -2.53 -19.69 -5.21
CA GLY A 36 -2.62 -20.69 -6.27
C GLY A 36 -1.63 -21.83 -6.09
N LEU A 37 -0.35 -21.51 -5.81
CA LEU A 37 0.69 -22.51 -5.56
C LEU A 37 0.42 -23.34 -4.30
N ALA A 38 -0.22 -22.77 -3.27
CA ALA A 38 -0.59 -23.49 -2.07
C ALA A 38 -1.53 -24.67 -2.36
N GLN A 39 -2.37 -24.60 -3.40
CA GLN A 39 -3.27 -25.70 -3.76
C GLN A 39 -2.55 -26.94 -4.27
N ALA A 40 -1.36 -26.77 -4.86
CA ALA A 40 -0.50 -27.86 -5.29
C ALA A 40 0.33 -28.48 -4.15
N GLN A 41 0.33 -27.86 -2.96
CA GLN A 41 1.06 -28.37 -1.80
C GLN A 41 0.26 -29.46 -1.06
N PRO A 42 0.94 -30.39 -0.36
CA PRO A 42 0.29 -31.37 0.49
C PRO A 42 -0.45 -30.70 1.66
N ALA A 43 -1.43 -31.41 2.22
CA ALA A 43 -2.44 -30.83 3.13
C ALA A 43 -1.86 -30.28 4.44
N ASP A 44 -0.77 -30.88 4.93
CA ASP A 44 -0.01 -30.49 6.12
C ASP A 44 0.62 -29.10 5.99
N MET A 45 1.07 -28.71 4.79
CA MET A 45 1.70 -27.42 4.55
C MET A 45 0.80 -26.39 3.86
N ARG A 46 -0.27 -26.84 3.21
CA ARG A 46 -1.20 -25.97 2.46
C ARG A 46 -1.74 -24.81 3.28
N GLY A 47 -2.17 -25.07 4.53
CA GLY A 47 -2.75 -24.04 5.40
C GLY A 47 -1.77 -22.90 5.71
N LYS A 48 -0.48 -23.20 5.88
CA LYS A 48 0.57 -22.20 6.11
C LYS A 48 0.70 -21.26 4.91
N TRP A 49 0.75 -21.82 3.70
CA TRP A 49 0.91 -21.04 2.48
C TRP A 49 -0.34 -20.24 2.11
N GLN A 50 -1.53 -20.78 2.37
CA GLN A 50 -2.78 -20.04 2.23
C GLN A 50 -2.84 -18.86 3.21
N THR A 51 -2.44 -19.06 4.46
CA THR A 51 -2.40 -17.97 5.46
C THR A 51 -1.41 -16.88 5.05
N ALA A 52 -0.22 -17.25 4.59
CA ALA A 52 0.76 -16.31 4.08
C ALA A 52 0.20 -15.51 2.88
N ALA A 53 -0.38 -16.19 1.91
CA ALA A 53 -1.01 -15.56 0.76
C ALA A 53 -2.12 -14.57 1.15
N VAL A 54 -3.03 -14.97 2.03
CA VAL A 54 -4.12 -14.11 2.53
C VAL A 54 -3.57 -12.90 3.27
N SER A 55 -2.52 -13.06 4.09
CA SER A 55 -1.89 -11.93 4.78
C SER A 55 -1.28 -10.91 3.81
N MET A 56 -0.69 -11.39 2.69
CA MET A 56 -0.18 -10.51 1.63
C MET A 56 -1.31 -9.76 0.93
N LEU A 57 -2.40 -10.46 0.58
CA LEU A 57 -3.59 -9.84 -0.04
C LEU A 57 -4.17 -8.74 0.85
N ILE A 58 -4.40 -9.04 2.14
CA ILE A 58 -4.95 -8.08 3.10
C ILE A 58 -3.99 -6.91 3.29
N GLY A 59 -2.69 -7.16 3.43
CA GLY A 59 -1.68 -6.10 3.55
C GLY A 59 -1.66 -5.16 2.34
N GLY A 60 -1.73 -5.70 1.13
CA GLY A 60 -1.81 -4.91 -0.10
C GLY A 60 -3.06 -4.04 -0.16
N VAL A 61 -4.23 -4.60 0.18
CA VAL A 61 -5.50 -3.87 0.23
C VAL A 61 -5.45 -2.73 1.26
N ILE A 62 -4.91 -2.97 2.45
CA ILE A 62 -4.78 -1.95 3.49
C ILE A 62 -3.93 -0.78 2.98
N ILE A 63 -2.77 -1.07 2.36
CA ILE A 63 -1.90 -0.03 1.79
C ILE A 63 -2.65 0.78 0.73
N ALA A 64 -3.36 0.12 -0.19
CA ALA A 64 -4.12 0.81 -1.23
C ALA A 64 -5.17 1.77 -0.66
N VAL A 65 -5.93 1.33 0.36
CA VAL A 65 -6.97 2.15 1.00
C VAL A 65 -6.35 3.36 1.70
N ILE A 66 -5.27 3.15 2.45
CA ILE A 66 -4.60 4.25 3.18
C ILE A 66 -4.03 5.27 2.20
N THR A 67 -3.35 4.84 1.13
CA THR A 67 -2.78 5.74 0.12
C THR A 67 -3.89 6.51 -0.61
N GLY A 68 -4.96 5.84 -1.04
CA GLY A 68 -6.08 6.51 -1.69
C GLY A 68 -6.77 7.53 -0.78
N ALA A 69 -6.95 7.21 0.50
CA ALA A 69 -7.49 8.14 1.49
C ALA A 69 -6.56 9.35 1.70
N ALA A 70 -5.24 9.13 1.74
CA ALA A 70 -4.26 10.21 1.89
C ALA A 70 -4.30 11.21 0.71
N ASP A 71 -4.40 10.70 -0.52
CA ASP A 71 -4.49 11.56 -1.72
C ASP A 71 -5.78 12.39 -1.75
N ILE A 72 -6.90 11.79 -1.33
CA ILE A 72 -8.18 12.51 -1.18
C ILE A 72 -8.04 13.63 -0.14
N ILE A 73 -7.48 13.33 1.04
CA ILE A 73 -7.29 14.32 2.11
C ILE A 73 -6.40 15.47 1.62
N GLN A 74 -5.30 15.18 0.94
CA GLN A 74 -4.39 16.20 0.40
C GLN A 74 -5.10 17.10 -0.63
N THR A 75 -5.86 16.49 -1.54
CA THR A 75 -6.59 17.21 -2.58
C THR A 75 -7.66 18.12 -1.98
N THR A 76 -8.47 17.60 -1.05
CA THR A 76 -9.49 18.41 -0.36
C THR A 76 -8.88 19.53 0.47
N SER A 77 -7.77 19.26 1.18
CA SER A 77 -7.09 20.27 2.01
C SER A 77 -6.50 21.40 1.16
N SER A 78 -5.87 21.07 0.02
CA SER A 78 -5.29 22.07 -0.88
C SER A 78 -6.35 22.96 -1.56
N GLN A 79 -7.53 22.42 -1.87
CA GLN A 79 -8.65 23.21 -2.39
C GLN A 79 -9.23 24.15 -1.32
N ALA A 80 -9.37 23.67 -0.08
CA ALA A 80 -9.90 24.48 1.02
C ALA A 80 -8.98 25.65 1.43
N LEU A 81 -7.69 25.59 1.10
CA LEU A 81 -6.68 26.59 1.46
C LEU A 81 -6.35 27.57 0.32
N GLN A 82 -6.90 27.40 -0.88
CA GLN A 82 -6.71 28.38 -1.96
C GLN A 82 -7.54 29.65 -1.68
N PRO A 83 -6.92 30.84 -1.65
CA PRO A 83 -7.66 32.09 -1.50
C PRO A 83 -8.51 32.34 -2.75
N ALA A 84 -9.73 32.85 -2.52
CA ALA A 84 -10.73 33.16 -3.54
C ALA A 84 -10.25 34.17 -4.59
#